data_AF-A0A3B0UJD3-F1
#
_entry.id   AF-A0A3B0UJD3-F1
#
_cell.length_a   1.000
_cell.length_b   1.000
_cell.length_c   1.000
_cell.angle_alpha   90.00
_cell.angle_beta   90.00
_cell.angle_gamma   90.00
#
_symmetry.space_group_name_H-M   'P 1'
#
loop_
_entity.id
_entity.type
_entity.pdbx_description
1 polymer ?
#
loop_
_entity_poly.entity_id
_entity_poly.type
_entity_poly.pdbx_seq_one_letter_code
_entity_poly.pdbx_strand_id
1 'polypeptide(L)'
;MKKIALLLGICLSILSCNSTEKKSLKNTKESALVMYKFSEMALLMEDMYLANEKLKEKILKQEDLGSFPEKFINIHTALLTDENDRTASFE
;
A
#
# COMPACT_ATOMS: atom_id res chain seq x y z
N MET A 1 29.92 43.10 -15.13
CA MET A 1 29.73 43.09 -13.65
C MET A 1 28.46 42.36 -13.22
N LYS A 2 27.29 42.60 -13.85
CA LYS A 2 26.03 41.88 -13.51
C LYS A 2 26.09 40.35 -13.68
N LYS A 3 26.77 39.86 -14.74
CA LYS A 3 26.96 38.42 -15.00
C LYS A 3 27.89 37.74 -13.99
N ILE A 4 28.88 38.47 -13.48
CA ILE A 4 29.83 37.99 -12.45
C ILE A 4 29.13 37.94 -11.09
N ALA A 5 28.30 38.95 -10.77
CA ALA A 5 27.47 38.94 -9.57
C ALA A 5 26.44 37.80 -9.57
N LEU A 6 25.85 37.48 -10.73
CA LEU A 6 24.92 36.36 -10.89
C LEU A 6 25.60 34.99 -10.70
N LEU A 7 26.81 34.82 -11.23
CA LEU A 7 27.63 33.61 -11.06
C LEU A 7 28.10 33.42 -9.61
N LEU A 8 28.42 34.50 -8.90
CA LEU A 8 28.82 34.45 -7.50
C LEU A 8 27.63 34.08 -6.58
N GLY A 9 26.42 34.58 -6.90
CA GLY A 9 25.20 34.24 -6.15
C GLY A 9 24.79 32.76 -6.26
N ILE A 10 24.99 32.15 -7.43
CA ILE A 10 24.77 30.71 -7.67
C ILE A 10 25.82 29.84 -6.94
N CYS A 11 27.05 30.32 -6.84
CA CYS A 11 28.11 29.59 -6.14
C CYS A 11 27.92 29.61 -4.61
N LEU A 12 27.36 30.67 -4.03
CA LEU A 12 27.05 30.71 -2.59
C LEU A 12 25.92 29.75 -2.17
N SER A 13 25.05 29.33 -3.10
CA SER A 13 23.91 28.45 -2.78
C SER A 13 24.32 26.98 -2.59
N ILE A 14 25.46 26.55 -3.16
CA ILE A 14 25.95 25.17 -3.01
C ILE A 14 26.74 24.93 -1.71
N LEU A 15 27.26 25.98 -1.06
CA LEU A 15 27.97 25.87 0.23
C LEU A 15 27.04 25.86 1.45
N SER A 16 25.75 26.13 1.29
CA SER A 16 24.78 26.17 2.41
C SER A 16 24.25 24.79 2.82
N CYS A 17 24.73 23.70 2.22
CA CYS A 17 24.44 22.35 2.68
C CYS A 17 25.56 21.88 3.62
N ASN A 18 25.52 22.34 4.87
CA ASN A 18 26.25 21.68 5.95
C ASN A 18 25.44 21.74 7.25
N SER A 19 24.58 20.74 7.42
CA SER A 19 24.02 20.36 8.71
C SER A 19 24.26 18.86 8.91
N THR A 20 25.51 18.51 9.15
CA THR A 20 25.85 17.27 9.86
C THR A 20 25.56 17.43 11.36
N GLU A 21 24.30 17.72 11.70
CA GLU A 21 23.83 17.37 13.03
C GLU A 21 23.62 15.85 13.02
N LYS A 22 24.61 15.11 13.56
CA LYS A 22 24.34 13.81 14.15
C LYS A 22 23.33 14.04 15.28
N LYS A 23 22.04 14.05 14.94
CA LYS A 23 20.99 13.77 15.92
C LYS A 23 21.37 12.43 16.52
N SER A 24 21.87 12.45 17.75
CA SER A 24 21.91 11.26 18.57
C SER A 24 20.48 10.73 18.57
N LEU A 25 20.31 9.57 17.94
CA LEU A 25 19.10 8.78 18.06
C LEU A 25 18.91 8.57 19.55
N LYS A 26 18.07 9.41 20.18
CA LYS A 26 17.50 9.10 21.48
C LYS A 26 16.91 7.71 21.29
N ASN A 27 17.41 6.76 22.09
CA ASN A 27 16.89 5.40 22.24
C ASN A 27 15.41 5.47 22.67
N THR A 28 14.55 5.88 21.75
CA THR A 28 13.12 5.62 21.78
C THR A 28 13.07 4.20 21.27
N LYS A 29 12.75 3.25 22.15
CA LYS A 29 12.52 1.84 21.83
C LYS A 29 12.01 1.76 20.39
N GLU A 30 12.80 1.19 19.50
CA GLU A 30 12.40 0.97 18.11
C GLU A 30 11.09 0.19 18.18
N SER A 31 9.95 0.88 18.06
CA SER A 31 8.74 0.24 17.62
C SER A 31 9.10 -0.26 16.23
N ALA A 32 9.41 -1.55 16.11
CA ALA A 32 9.73 -2.18 14.85
C ALA A 32 8.70 -1.69 13.83
N LEU A 33 9.19 -1.11 12.73
CA LEU A 33 8.33 -0.66 11.64
C LEU A 33 7.60 -1.91 11.13
N VAL A 34 6.37 -2.15 11.60
CA VAL A 34 5.55 -3.28 11.15
C VAL A 34 5.12 -2.95 9.73
N MET A 35 5.81 -3.56 8.75
CA MET A 35 5.40 -3.46 7.36
C MET A 35 4.02 -4.09 7.21
N TYR A 36 3.11 -3.34 6.60
CA TYR A 36 1.80 -3.83 6.24
C TYR A 36 1.93 -4.98 5.24
N LYS A 37 1.43 -6.16 5.60
CA LYS A 37 1.28 -7.31 4.71
C LYS A 37 -0.20 -7.50 4.44
N PHE A 38 -0.56 -7.63 3.16
CA PHE A 38 -1.91 -8.04 2.80
C PHE A 38 -2.16 -9.45 3.32
N SER A 39 -3.32 -9.64 3.94
CA SER A 39 -3.80 -10.95 4.33
C SER A 39 -4.33 -11.72 3.13
N GLU A 40 -4.46 -13.04 3.26
CA GLU A 40 -5.09 -13.88 2.24
C GLU A 40 -6.52 -13.41 1.96
N MET A 41 -7.24 -13.00 3.03
CA MET A 41 -8.55 -12.40 2.94
C MET A 41 -8.55 -11.13 2.09
N ALA A 42 -7.62 -10.20 2.34
CA ALA A 42 -7.55 -8.93 1.61
C ALA A 42 -7.27 -9.16 0.12
N LEU A 43 -6.34 -10.07 -0.19
CA LEU A 43 -6.03 -10.44 -1.58
C LEU A 43 -7.23 -11.08 -2.27
N LEU A 44 -7.96 -11.98 -1.58
CA LEU A 44 -9.16 -12.60 -2.12
C LEU A 44 -10.27 -11.57 -2.39
N MET A 45 -10.45 -10.59 -1.51
CA MET A 45 -11.42 -9.51 -1.71
C MET A 45 -11.09 -8.62 -2.90
N GLU A 46 -9.80 -8.32 -3.12
CA GLU A 46 -9.35 -7.58 -4.30
C GLU A 46 -9.65 -8.36 -5.59
N ASP A 47 -9.35 -9.65 -5.61
CA ASP A 47 -9.68 -10.53 -6.74
C ASP A 47 -11.17 -10.56 -7.03
N MET A 48 -12.00 -10.67 -5.99
CA MET A 48 -13.46 -10.64 -6.10
C MET A 48 -13.97 -9.29 -6.62
N TYR A 49 -13.38 -8.17 -6.18
CA TYR A 49 -13.72 -6.84 -6.65
C TYR A 49 -13.48 -6.72 -8.16
N LEU A 50 -12.28 -7.09 -8.63
CA LEU A 50 -11.93 -7.03 -10.06
C LEU A 50 -12.80 -7.94 -10.92
N ALA A 51 -13.14 -9.12 -10.40
CA ALA A 51 -14.06 -10.03 -11.08
C ALA A 51 -15.47 -9.45 -11.18
N ASN A 52 -15.96 -8.79 -10.13
CA ASN A 52 -17.27 -8.14 -10.12
C ASN A 52 -17.34 -6.94 -11.08
N GLU A 53 -16.26 -6.17 -11.22
CA GLU A 53 -16.19 -5.09 -12.23
C GLU A 53 -16.35 -5.66 -13.65
N LYS A 54 -15.60 -6.72 -13.98
CA LYS A 54 -15.72 -7.41 -15.27
C LYS A 54 -17.10 -8.02 -15.47
N LEU A 55 -17.68 -8.62 -14.42
CA LEU A 55 -19.01 -9.18 -14.46
C LEU A 55 -20.07 -8.10 -14.73
N LYS A 56 -19.95 -6.94 -14.09
CA LYS A 56 -20.82 -5.78 -14.33
C LYS A 56 -20.77 -5.35 -15.79
N GLU A 57 -19.59 -5.27 -16.39
CA GLU A 57 -19.46 -4.94 -17.81
C GLU A 57 -20.18 -5.95 -18.72
N LYS A 58 -20.02 -7.24 -18.45
CA LYS A 58 -20.72 -8.30 -19.19
C LYS A 58 -22.24 -8.18 -19.06
N ILE A 59 -22.74 -7.92 -17.85
CA ILE A 59 -24.18 -7.71 -17.60
C ILE A 59 -24.70 -6.54 -18.43
N LEU A 60 -23.99 -5.42 -18.44
CA LEU A 60 -24.38 -4.23 -19.21
C LEU A 60 -24.38 -4.49 -20.72
N LYS A 61 -23.51 -5.37 -21.20
CA LYS A 61 -23.44 -5.78 -22.62
C LYS A 61 -24.37 -6.95 -22.97
N GLN A 62 -25.11 -7.49 -21.99
CA GLN A 62 -25.96 -8.68 -22.15
C GLN A 62 -25.17 -9.91 -22.65
N GLU A 63 -23.91 -10.03 -22.24
CA GLU A 63 -23.03 -11.15 -22.57
C GLU A 63 -23.21 -12.32 -21.59
N ASP A 64 -22.74 -13.51 -21.97
CA ASP A 64 -22.69 -14.66 -21.06
C ASP A 64 -21.75 -14.40 -19.87
N LEU A 65 -22.26 -14.73 -18.68
CA LEU A 65 -21.57 -14.46 -17.42
C LEU A 65 -20.46 -15.48 -17.15
N GLY A 66 -20.60 -16.70 -17.69
CA GLY A 66 -19.72 -17.83 -17.43
C GLY A 66 -20.01 -18.52 -16.08
N SER A 67 -19.10 -19.38 -15.65
CA SER A 67 -19.23 -20.13 -14.39
C SER A 67 -18.78 -19.33 -13.17
N PHE A 68 -19.35 -19.65 -12.02
CA PHE A 68 -18.90 -19.12 -10.74
C PHE A 68 -17.43 -19.50 -10.45
N PRO A 69 -16.55 -18.55 -10.08
CA PRO A 69 -15.17 -18.86 -9.73
C PRO A 69 -15.06 -19.59 -8.38
N GLU A 70 -14.68 -20.88 -8.40
CA GLU A 70 -14.57 -21.70 -7.18
C GLU A 70 -13.58 -21.13 -6.15
N LYS A 71 -12.56 -20.36 -6.59
CA LYS A 71 -11.62 -19.68 -5.69
C LYS A 71 -12.32 -18.79 -4.65
N PHE A 72 -13.49 -18.24 -4.98
CA PHE A 72 -14.23 -17.38 -4.05
C PHE A 72 -14.79 -18.14 -2.85
N ILE A 73 -14.90 -19.47 -2.92
CA ILE A 73 -15.27 -20.30 -1.76
C ILE A 73 -14.20 -20.25 -0.66
N ASN A 74 -12.95 -19.94 -1.01
CA ASN A 74 -11.88 -19.78 -0.03
C ASN A 74 -12.13 -18.63 0.95
N ILE A 75 -13.15 -17.79 0.74
CA ILE A 75 -13.57 -16.74 1.67
C ILE A 75 -13.84 -17.28 3.08
N HIS A 76 -14.33 -18.51 3.18
CA HIS A 76 -14.63 -19.13 4.47
C HIS A 76 -13.37 -19.46 5.27
N THR A 77 -12.26 -19.75 4.58
CA THR A 77 -11.02 -20.25 5.19
C THR A 77 -9.87 -19.24 5.12
N ALA A 78 -10.01 -18.15 4.36
CA ALA A 78 -8.95 -17.17 4.18
C ALA A 78 -8.56 -16.53 5.53
N LEU A 79 -7.25 -16.40 5.74
CA LEU A 79 -6.67 -15.84 6.96
C LEU A 79 -6.72 -14.31 6.94
N LEU A 80 -7.04 -13.72 8.09
CA LEU A 80 -6.98 -12.27 8.34
C LEU A 80 -5.54 -11.83 8.63
N THR A 81 -5.29 -10.52 8.69
CA THR A 81 -3.95 -10.00 9.05
C THR A 81 -3.59 -10.35 10.49
N ASP A 82 -4.59 -10.37 11.37
CA ASP A 82 -4.52 -10.96 12.71
C ASP A 82 -5.60 -12.04 12.82
N GLU A 83 -5.21 -13.26 13.13
CA GLU A 83 -6.14 -14.39 13.26
C GLU A 83 -7.12 -14.21 14.44
N ASN A 84 -6.73 -13.44 15.46
CA ASN A 84 -7.57 -13.18 16.64
C ASN A 84 -8.74 -12.23 16.34
N ASP A 85 -8.70 -11.52 15.20
CA ASP A 85 -9.82 -10.69 14.75
C ASP A 85 -11.02 -11.55 14.33
N ARG A 86 -10.81 -12.85 14.05
CA ARG A 86 -11.89 -13.80 13.81
C ARG A 86 -12.52 -14.19 15.15
N THR A 87 -13.70 -13.64 15.42
CA THR A 87 -14.46 -13.96 16.64
C THR A 87 -15.36 -15.18 16.43
N ALA A 88 -15.70 -15.88 17.51
CA ALA A 88 -16.62 -17.03 17.49
C ALA A 88 -18.03 -16.69 16.97
N SER A 89 -18.39 -15.40 16.90
CA SER A 89 -19.64 -14.94 16.28
C SER A 89 -19.63 -15.01 14.74
N PHE A 90 -18.48 -15.33 14.13
CA PHE A 90 -18.26 -15.43 12.69
C PHE A 90 -17.78 -16.84 12.23
N GLU A 91 -17.82 -17.85 13.11
CA GLU A 91 -17.70 -19.27 12.77
C GLU A 91 -19.08 -19.92 12.58
#